data_AF-A0A3C0QEU8-F1
#
_entry.id   AF-A0A3C0QEU8-F1
#
_cell.length_a   1.000
_cell.length_b   1.000
_cell.length_c   1.000
_cell.angle_alpha   90.00
_cell.angle_beta   90.00
_cell.angle_gamma   90.00
#
_symmetry.space_group_name_H-M   'P 1'
#
loop_
_entity.id
_entity.type
_entity.pdbx_description
1 polymer ?
#
loop_
_entity_poly.entity_id
_entity_poly.type
_entity_poly.pdbx_seq_one_letter_code
_entity_poly.pdbx_strand_id
1 'polypeptide(L)'
;MKKVIIVTLVALLAAFSFTAVASAATYMSVATGGTSGTYYAVGGALAAAVTKDGKIQCTAETGNASVANANLIATKGIEIAFVQNDITYWAVNGQLMFQGKPLKNIRTIASLYP
;
A
#
# COMPACT_ATOMS: atom_id res chain seq x y z
N MET A 1 -42.20 -36.03 -18.47
CA MET A 1 -41.73 -34.75 -19.04
C MET A 1 -41.66 -33.64 -17.99
N LYS A 2 -42.75 -33.29 -17.28
CA LYS A 2 -42.74 -32.23 -16.24
C LYS A 2 -41.71 -32.44 -15.11
N LYS A 3 -41.54 -33.67 -14.61
CA LYS A 3 -40.54 -34.01 -13.58
C LYS A 3 -39.10 -33.86 -14.05
N VAL A 4 -38.82 -34.14 -15.33
CA VAL A 4 -37.48 -34.00 -15.93
C VAL A 4 -37.13 -32.51 -16.05
N ILE A 5 -38.07 -31.67 -16.49
CA ILE A 5 -37.90 -30.22 -16.59
C ILE A 5 -37.59 -29.59 -15.22
N ILE A 6 -38.29 -30.02 -14.16
CA ILE A 6 -38.08 -29.51 -12.80
C ILE A 6 -36.70 -29.90 -12.26
N VAL A 7 -36.26 -31.15 -12.49
CA VAL A 7 -34.92 -31.61 -12.06
C VAL A 7 -33.82 -30.86 -12.80
N THR A 8 -33.97 -30.62 -14.10
CA THR A 8 -33.01 -29.83 -14.89
C THR A 8 -32.96 -28.37 -14.42
N LEU A 9 -34.10 -27.77 -14.04
CA LEU A 9 -34.16 -26.39 -13.56
C LEU A 9 -33.50 -26.23 -12.18
N VAL A 10 -33.71 -27.18 -11.26
CA VAL A 10 -33.07 -27.16 -9.94
C VAL A 10 -31.55 -27.39 -10.05
N ALA A 11 -31.11 -28.26 -10.95
CA ALA A 11 -29.68 -28.46 -11.23
C ALA A 11 -29.03 -27.19 -11.82
N LEU A 12 -29.74 -26.45 -12.67
CA LEU A 12 -29.28 -25.16 -13.20
C LEU A 12 -29.19 -24.08 -12.13
N LEU A 13 -30.16 -23.99 -11.20
CA LEU A 13 -30.12 -23.03 -10.10
C LEU A 13 -29.01 -23.34 -9.07
N ALA A 14 -28.74 -24.62 -8.81
CA ALA A 14 -27.64 -25.03 -7.93
C ALA A 14 -26.26 -24.67 -8.54
N ALA A 15 -26.12 -24.72 -9.87
CA ALA A 15 -24.88 -24.33 -10.57
C ALA A 15 -24.59 -22.82 -10.50
N PHE A 16 -25.60 -21.98 -10.31
CA PHE A 16 -25.43 -20.52 -10.15
C PHE A 16 -25.09 -20.08 -8.72
N SER A 17 -25.13 -20.99 -7.74
CA SER A 17 -24.95 -20.65 -6.32
C SER A 17 -23.48 -20.66 -5.85
N PHE A 18 -22.52 -21.03 -6.73
CA PHE A 18 -21.09 -20.98 -6.45
C PHE A 18 -20.44 -19.78 -7.13
N THR A 19 -20.70 -18.57 -6.61
CA THR A 19 -19.79 -17.45 -6.83
C THR A 19 -18.57 -17.65 -5.95
N ALA A 20 -17.53 -18.28 -6.50
CA ALA A 20 -16.22 -18.27 -5.87
C ALA A 20 -15.78 -16.80 -5.71
N VAL A 21 -15.75 -16.31 -4.47
CA VAL A 21 -15.17 -15.00 -4.16
C VAL A 21 -13.67 -15.14 -4.42
N ALA A 22 -13.24 -14.72 -5.62
CA ALA A 22 -11.82 -14.58 -5.91
C ALA A 22 -11.25 -13.57 -4.90
N SER A 23 -10.31 -14.02 -4.06
CA SER A 23 -9.56 -13.12 -3.18
C SER A 23 -8.64 -12.26 -4.04
N ALA A 24 -9.08 -11.05 -4.37
CA ALA A 24 -8.24 -10.09 -5.10
C ALA A 24 -6.99 -9.77 -4.28
N ALA A 25 -5.82 -9.78 -4.92
CA ALA A 25 -4.58 -9.36 -4.30
C ALA A 25 -4.69 -7.88 -3.89
N THR A 26 -4.25 -7.55 -2.67
CA THR A 26 -4.12 -6.15 -2.25
C THR A 26 -2.78 -5.64 -2.73
N TYR A 27 -2.74 -4.49 -3.39
CA TYR A 27 -1.49 -3.88 -3.85
C TYR A 27 -1.08 -2.75 -2.90
N MET A 28 0.22 -2.60 -2.70
CA MET A 28 0.80 -1.56 -1.86
C MET A 28 2.12 -1.10 -2.48
N SER A 29 2.40 0.20 -2.41
CA SER A 29 3.68 0.75 -2.82
C SER A 29 4.39 1.45 -1.66
N VAL A 30 5.71 1.30 -1.62
CA VAL A 30 6.62 2.00 -0.71
C VAL A 30 7.39 3.06 -1.49
N ALA A 31 7.19 4.34 -1.20
CA ALA A 31 8.06 5.38 -1.71
C ALA A 31 9.42 5.34 -0.99
N THR A 32 10.51 5.29 -1.75
CA THR A 32 11.87 5.16 -1.23
C THR A 32 12.71 6.41 -1.51
N GLY A 33 13.82 6.28 -2.22
CA GLY A 33 14.66 7.37 -2.71
C GLY A 33 15.18 7.05 -4.10
N GLY A 34 16.34 7.59 -4.48
CA GLY A 34 17.03 7.17 -5.70
C GLY A 34 17.50 5.72 -5.63
N THR A 35 17.63 5.07 -6.78
CA THR A 35 17.98 3.64 -6.90
C THR A 35 19.33 3.26 -6.28
N SER A 36 20.25 4.22 -6.18
CA SER A 36 21.56 4.05 -5.52
C SER A 36 21.53 4.29 -4.01
N GLY A 37 20.39 4.69 -3.44
CA GLY A 37 20.26 5.05 -2.04
C GLY A 37 19.84 3.89 -1.14
N THR A 38 20.14 4.02 0.16
CA THR A 38 19.79 3.03 1.18
C THR A 38 18.29 2.75 1.24
N TYR A 39 17.45 3.78 1.11
CA TYR A 39 15.99 3.63 1.12
C TYR A 39 15.49 2.70 0.01
N TYR A 40 16.11 2.75 -1.18
CA TYR A 40 15.69 1.88 -2.28
C TYR A 40 16.06 0.42 -2.01
N ALA A 41 17.29 0.16 -1.58
CA ALA A 41 17.75 -1.19 -1.23
C ALA A 41 16.90 -1.82 -0.10
N VAL A 42 16.68 -1.07 0.98
CA VAL A 42 15.87 -1.52 2.11
C VAL A 42 14.40 -1.66 1.73
N GLY A 43 13.86 -0.73 0.95
CA GLY A 43 12.47 -0.77 0.49
C GLY A 43 12.20 -1.98 -0.38
N GLY A 44 13.13 -2.34 -1.27
CA GLY A 44 13.06 -3.56 -2.07
C GLY A 44 13.03 -4.81 -1.21
N ALA A 45 13.89 -4.89 -0.19
CA ALA A 45 13.90 -6.01 0.75
C ALA A 45 12.60 -6.10 1.56
N LEU A 46 12.07 -4.97 2.04
CA LEU A 46 10.79 -4.90 2.73
C LEU A 46 9.63 -5.36 1.84
N ALA A 47 9.55 -4.81 0.62
CA ALA A 47 8.51 -5.14 -0.35
C ALA A 47 8.52 -6.63 -0.72
N ALA A 48 9.71 -7.21 -0.92
CA ALA A 48 9.88 -8.64 -1.15
C ALA A 48 9.43 -9.48 0.05
N ALA A 49 9.76 -9.08 1.27
CA ALA A 49 9.37 -9.78 2.49
C ALA A 49 7.85 -9.72 2.74
N VAL A 50 7.20 -8.59 2.47
CA VAL A 50 5.74 -8.43 2.58
C VAL A 50 5.01 -9.28 1.53
N THR A 51 5.56 -9.34 0.33
CA THR A 51 4.98 -10.09 -0.79
C THR A 51 5.14 -11.60 -0.62
N LYS A 52 6.29 -12.04 -0.11
CA LYS A 52 6.60 -13.46 0.06
C LYS A 52 5.62 -14.11 1.03
N ASP A 53 4.85 -15.07 0.52
CA ASP A 53 3.83 -15.83 1.25
C ASP A 53 2.71 -14.95 1.86
N GLY A 54 2.63 -13.68 1.44
CA GLY A 54 1.70 -12.67 1.93
C GLY A 54 0.47 -12.49 1.04
N LYS A 55 -0.54 -11.79 1.57
CA LYS A 55 -1.75 -11.39 0.82
C LYS A 55 -1.61 -10.03 0.12
N ILE A 56 -0.52 -9.32 0.40
CA ILE A 56 -0.22 -7.99 -0.13
C ILE A 56 0.89 -8.12 -1.16
N GLN A 57 0.64 -7.66 -2.38
CA GLN A 57 1.66 -7.48 -3.41
C GLN A 57 2.27 -6.09 -3.22
N CYS A 58 3.49 -6.06 -2.69
CA CYS A 58 4.17 -4.81 -2.34
C CYS A 58 5.28 -4.50 -3.35
N THR A 59 5.37 -3.25 -3.79
CA THR A 59 6.46 -2.76 -4.64
C THR A 59 7.23 -1.64 -3.97
N ALA A 60 8.53 -1.56 -4.23
CA ALA A 60 9.35 -0.41 -3.84
C ALA A 60 9.46 0.53 -5.04
N GLU A 61 9.05 1.78 -4.84
CA GLU A 61 9.03 2.80 -5.88
C GLU A 61 10.16 3.81 -5.64
N THR A 62 10.78 4.30 -6.71
CA THR A 62 11.75 5.39 -6.61
C THR A 62 11.06 6.66 -6.12
N GLY A 63 11.65 7.31 -5.13
CA GLY A 63 11.10 8.52 -4.51
C GLY A 63 11.99 9.75 -4.72
N ASN A 64 11.41 10.93 -4.53
CA ASN A 64 12.09 12.23 -4.61
C ASN A 64 12.51 12.76 -3.22
N ALA A 65 13.02 11.86 -2.36
CA ALA A 65 13.43 12.12 -0.98
C ALA A 65 12.30 12.50 -0.01
N SER A 66 12.67 12.72 1.26
CA SER A 66 11.77 12.79 2.42
C SER A 66 10.62 13.80 2.31
N VAL A 67 10.88 15.03 1.84
CA VAL A 67 9.83 16.07 1.74
C VAL A 67 8.78 15.69 0.70
N ALA A 68 9.21 15.19 -0.47
CA ALA A 68 8.30 14.75 -1.51
C ALA A 68 7.50 13.53 -1.06
N ASN A 69 8.16 12.56 -0.43
CA ASN A 69 7.52 11.36 0.11
C ASN A 69 6.45 11.68 1.17
N ALA A 70 6.73 12.60 2.09
CA ALA A 70 5.77 13.02 3.11
C ALA A 70 4.51 13.65 2.47
N ASN A 71 4.70 14.50 1.45
CA ASN A 71 3.58 15.07 0.69
C ASN A 71 2.83 13.99 -0.11
N LEU A 72 3.52 13.01 -0.69
CA LEU A 72 2.92 11.92 -1.45
C LEU A 72 2.00 11.04 -0.58
N ILE A 73 2.42 10.74 0.65
CA ILE A 73 1.54 10.06 1.62
C ILE A 73 0.35 10.97 1.96
N ALA A 74 0.60 12.26 2.24
CA ALA A 74 -0.46 13.19 2.63
C ALA A 74 -1.51 13.40 1.53
N THR A 75 -1.14 13.32 0.26
CA THR A 75 -2.08 13.37 -0.87
C THR A 75 -2.69 12.00 -1.20
N LYS A 76 -2.37 10.95 -0.43
CA LYS A 76 -2.78 9.56 -0.66
C LYS A 76 -2.32 9.02 -2.02
N GLY A 77 -1.21 9.53 -2.55
CA GLY A 77 -0.60 9.03 -3.78
C GLY A 77 0.28 7.79 -3.56
N ILE A 78 0.53 7.43 -2.30
CA ILE A 78 1.22 6.18 -1.93
C ILE A 78 0.74 5.69 -0.57
N GLU A 79 0.77 4.39 -0.33
CA GLU A 79 0.32 3.79 0.93
C GLU A 79 1.33 4.00 2.07
N ILE A 80 2.62 3.83 1.80
CA ILE A 80 3.70 4.01 2.78
C ILE A 80 4.94 4.62 2.12
N ALA A 81 5.77 5.32 2.90
CA ALA A 81 7.02 5.87 2.40
C ALA A 81 8.08 5.96 3.49
N PHE A 82 9.34 5.91 3.08
CA PHE A 82 10.45 6.29 3.95
C PHE A 82 10.63 7.79 3.96
N VAL A 83 10.74 8.33 5.17
CA VAL A 83 10.88 9.75 5.46
C VAL A 83 11.83 9.87 6.65
N GLN A 84 12.76 10.83 6.61
CA GLN A 84 13.58 11.12 7.78
C GLN A 84 12.71 11.61 8.95
N ASN A 85 13.17 11.33 10.17
CA ASN A 85 12.44 11.62 11.40
C ASN A 85 12.25 13.13 11.65
N ASP A 86 13.27 13.93 11.37
CA ASP A 86 13.22 15.40 11.41
C ASP A 86 12.20 15.96 10.41
N ILE A 87 12.20 15.46 9.17
CA ILE A 87 11.23 15.84 8.13
C ILE A 87 9.81 15.48 8.54
N THR A 88 9.61 14.28 9.12
CA THR A 88 8.30 13.86 9.63
C THR A 88 7.85 14.76 10.77
N TYR A 89 8.75 15.12 11.69
CA TYR A 89 8.47 16.06 12.78
C TYR A 89 8.09 17.44 12.26
N TRP A 90 8.83 17.99 11.30
CA TRP A 90 8.50 19.29 10.70
C TRP A 90 7.20 19.25 9.92
N ALA A 91 6.91 18.15 9.21
CA ALA A 91 5.68 17.96 8.45
C ALA A 91 4.45 18.01 9.35
N VAL A 92 4.42 17.22 10.42
CA VAL A 92 3.25 17.15 11.31
C VAL A 92 3.08 18.42 12.13
N ASN A 93 4.17 19.14 12.44
CA ASN A 93 4.13 20.40 13.20
C ASN A 93 4.02 21.66 12.32
N GLY A 94 4.14 21.54 11.00
CA GLY A 94 4.10 22.68 10.09
C GLY A 94 5.30 23.61 10.26
N GLN A 95 6.50 23.06 10.35
CA GLN A 95 7.76 23.79 10.52
C GLN A 95 8.62 23.73 9.26
N LEU A 96 9.60 24.64 9.17
CA LEU A 96 10.54 24.77 8.04
C LEU A 96 9.82 24.75 6.67
N MET A 97 10.09 23.74 5.83
CA MET A 97 9.48 23.58 4.51
C MET A 97 7.97 23.35 4.53
N PHE A 98 7.37 23.07 5.69
CA PHE A 98 5.93 22.88 5.89
C PHE A 98 5.26 24.05 6.63
N GLN A 99 5.93 25.21 6.74
CA GLN A 99 5.35 26.39 7.39
C GLN A 99 3.97 26.78 6.83
N GLY A 100 3.00 26.91 7.73
CA GLY A 100 1.61 27.22 7.39
C GLY A 100 0.84 26.08 6.72
N LYS A 101 1.46 24.91 6.50
CA LYS A 101 0.87 23.76 5.80
C LYS A 101 1.22 22.43 6.50
N PRO A 102 0.80 22.23 7.77
CA PRO A 102 1.10 20.98 8.47
C PRO A 102 0.38 19.79 7.83
N LEU A 103 1.11 18.67 7.66
CA LEU A 103 0.56 17.41 7.17
C LEU A 103 -0.02 16.62 8.36
N LYS A 104 -1.29 16.88 8.71
CA LYS A 104 -1.95 16.26 9.88
C LYS A 104 -2.49 14.85 9.63
N ASN A 105 -2.44 14.37 8.40
CA ASN A 105 -3.01 13.09 7.96
C ASN A 105 -1.95 12.03 7.65
N ILE A 106 -0.71 12.19 8.12
CA ILE A 106 0.34 11.17 8.04
C ILE A 106 0.64 10.63 9.44
N ARG A 107 1.15 9.38 9.52
CA ARG A 107 1.45 8.72 10.80
C ARG A 107 2.70 7.86 10.67
N THR A 108 3.59 7.92 11.66
CA THR A 108 4.76 7.06 11.75
C THR A 108 4.37 5.64 12.17
N ILE A 109 4.94 4.63 11.51
CA ILE A 109 4.67 3.21 11.79
C ILE A 109 5.88 2.58 12.51
N ALA A 110 7.10 2.89 12.08
CA ALA A 110 8.35 2.38 12.66
C ALA A 110 9.52 3.33 12.37
N SER A 111 10.63 3.16 13.11
CA SER A 111 11.94 3.73 12.75
C SER A 111 12.81 2.65 12.13
N LEU A 112 13.52 2.98 11.05
CA LEU A 112 14.30 2.01 10.29
C LEU A 112 15.72 1.82 10.84
N TYR A 113 16.34 2.90 11.30
CA TYR A 113 17.63 2.92 11.98
C TYR A 113 17.68 4.12 12.95
N PRO A 114 18.57 4.12 13.95
CA PRO A 114 18.70 5.20 14.93
C PRO A 114 18.97 6.57 14.31
#